data_AF-A0A1G8QZY9-F1
#
_entry.id   AF-A0A1G8QZY9-F1
#
_cell.length_a   1.000
_cell.length_b   1.000
_cell.length_c   1.000
_cell.angle_alpha   90.00
_cell.angle_beta   90.00
_cell.angle_gamma   90.00
#
_symmetry.space_group_name_H-M   'P 1'
#
loop_
_entity.id
_entity.type
_entity.pdbx_description
1 polymer ?
#
loop_
_entity_poly.entity_id
_entity_poly.type
_entity_poly.pdbx_seq_one_letter_code
_entity_poly.pdbx_strand_id
1 'polypeptide(L)' 'MECKEKRTLLKEIEKVRKKMFQAYERNESYDHLVKISQRLDTLLNKFEYQYKCK' A
#
# COMPACT_ATOMS: atom_id res chain seq x y z
N MET A 1 -16.85 -15.00 3.87
CA MET A 1 -15.45 -14.97 4.37
C MET A 1 -14.64 -13.81 3.78
N GLU A 2 -15.05 -13.27 2.62
CA GLU A 2 -14.38 -12.22 1.82
C GLU A 2 -14.13 -10.87 2.52
N CYS A 3 -14.97 -10.46 3.48
CA CYS A 3 -14.80 -9.16 4.16
C CYS A 3 -13.57 -9.07 5.07
N LYS A 4 -13.10 -10.19 5.66
CA LYS A 4 -11.94 -10.19 6.57
C LYS A 4 -10.63 -9.98 5.80
N GLU A 5 -10.49 -10.63 4.65
CA GLU A 5 -9.32 -10.52 3.79
C GLU A 5 -9.24 -9.12 3.16
N LYS A 6 -10.37 -8.59 2.67
CA LYS A 6 -10.50 -7.20 2.21
C LYS A 6 -10.05 -6.20 3.28
N ARG A 7 -10.53 -6.36 4.52
CA ARG A 7 -10.17 -5.47 5.64
C ARG A 7 -8.69 -5.58 6.00
N THR A 8 -8.11 -6.76 5.89
CA THR A 8 -6.67 -6.97 6.14
C THR A 8 -5.83 -6.27 5.09
N LEU A 9 -6.17 -6.43 3.81
CA LEU A 9 -5.46 -5.78 2.71
C LEU A 9 -5.53 -4.25 2.79
N LEU A 10 -6.69 -3.70 3.15
CA LEU A 10 -6.83 -2.25 3.39
C LEU A 10 -5.96 -1.74 4.54
N LYS A 11 -5.82 -2.50 5.63
CA LYS A 11 -4.92 -2.15 6.73
C LYS A 11 -3.45 -2.15 6.28
N GLU A 12 -3.06 -3.09 5.43
CA GLU A 12 -1.70 -3.15 4.90
C GLU A 12 -1.41 -1.97 3.97
N ILE A 13 -2.35 -1.64 3.07
CA ILE A 13 -2.27 -0.47 2.20
C ILE A 13 -2.06 0.81 3.03
N GLU A 14 -2.90 1.02 4.05
CA GLU A 14 -2.80 2.20 4.91
C GLU A 14 -1.48 2.25 5.69
N LYS A 15 -0.97 1.09 6.13
CA LYS A 15 0.34 1.01 6.79
C LYS A 15 1.48 1.42 5.86
N VAL A 16 1.46 0.96 4.60
CA VAL A 16 2.51 1.32 3.63
C VAL A 16 2.39 2.78 3.21
N ARG A 17 1.16 3.29 3.02
CA ARG A 17 0.90 4.70 2.73
C ARG A 17 1.48 5.62 3.81
N LYS A 18 1.24 5.32 5.10
CA LYS A 18 1.84 6.06 6.21
C LYS A 18 3.37 6.03 6.20
N LYS A 19 3.97 4.87 5.90
CA LYS A 19 5.42 4.75 5.77
C LYS A 19 6.00 5.62 4.66
N MET A 20 5.31 5.71 3.53
CA MET A 20 5.71 6.57 2.41
C MET A 20 5.75 8.04 2.84
N PHE A 21 4.69 8.51 3.51
CA PHE A 21 4.64 9.88 4.03
C PHE A 21 5.73 10.15 5.06
N GLN A 22 5.97 9.23 6.00
CA GLN A 22 7.03 9.37 6.99
C GLN A 22 8.42 9.41 6.36
N ALA A 23 8.69 8.57 5.35
CA ALA A 23 9.95 8.59 4.62
C ALA A 23 10.13 9.92 3.87
N TYR A 24 9.05 10.49 3.33
CA TYR A 24 9.07 11.79 2.66
C TYR A 24 9.36 12.92 3.66
N GLU A 25 8.65 12.96 4.78
CA GLU A 25 8.86 13.96 5.85
C GLU A 25 10.27 13.91 6.43
N ARG A 26 10.88 12.71 6.49
CA ARG A 26 12.23 12.50 6.99
C ARG A 26 13.32 12.78 5.94
N ASN A 27 12.95 13.22 4.74
CA ASN A 27 13.86 13.38 3.60
C ASN A 27 14.71 12.13 3.34
N GLU A 28 14.11 10.94 3.50
CA GLU A 28 14.79 9.70 3.18
C GLU A 28 15.11 9.64 1.67
N SER A 29 16.12 8.84 1.32
CA SER A 29 16.60 8.75 -0.06
C SER A 29 15.47 8.47 -1.05
N TYR A 30 15.56 9.06 -2.23
CA TYR A 30 14.62 8.82 -3.33
C TYR A 30 14.43 7.33 -3.63
N ASP A 31 15.52 6.55 -3.66
CA ASP A 31 15.44 5.09 -3.88
C ASP A 31 14.60 4.38 -2.83
N HIS A 32 14.65 4.83 -1.57
CA HIS A 32 13.84 4.25 -0.52
C HIS A 32 12.35 4.61 -0.70
N LEU A 33 12.05 5.86 -1.07
CA LEU A 33 10.69 6.29 -1.41
C LEU A 33 10.11 5.47 -2.57
N VAL A 34 10.90 5.24 -3.63
CA VAL A 34 10.50 4.42 -4.78
C VAL A 34 10.20 2.97 -4.37
N LYS A 35 11.02 2.37 -3.50
CA LYS A 35 10.74 1.01 -3.00
C LYS A 35 9.42 0.95 -2.23
N ILE A 36 9.10 1.98 -1.45
CA ILE A 36 7.85 2.04 -0.70
C ILE A 36 6.66 2.24 -1.66
N SER A 37 6.78 3.09 -2.68
CA SER A 37 5.72 3.32 -3.65
C SER A 37 5.42 2.07 -4.48
N GLN A 38 6.43 1.36 -4.98
CA GLN A 38 6.25 0.10 -5.70
C GLN A 38 5.51 -0.97 -4.86
N ARG A 39 5.80 -1.01 -3.56
CA ARG A 39 5.10 -1.90 -2.63
C ARG A 39 3.65 -1.48 -2.43
N LEU A 40 3.37 -0.18 -2.35
CA LEU A 40 2.02 0.35 -2.28
C LEU A 40 1.22 -0.01 -3.55
N ASP A 41 1.81 0.21 -4.72
CA ASP A 41 1.20 -0.11 -6.02
C ASP A 41 0.89 -1.60 -6.13
N THR A 42 1.77 -2.48 -5.67
CA THR A 42 1.52 -3.93 -5.65
C THR A 42 0.28 -4.29 -4.82
N LEU A 43 0.11 -3.66 -3.65
CA LEU A 43 -1.03 -3.91 -2.77
C LEU A 43 -2.33 -3.35 -3.34
N LEU A 44 -2.29 -2.15 -3.95
CA LEU A 44 -3.41 -1.55 -4.67
C LEU A 44 -3.81 -2.42 -5.87
N ASN A 45 -2.82 -2.83 -6.66
CA ASN A 45 -2.79 -3.96 -7.59
C ASN A 45 -3.73 -5.11 -7.20
N LYS A 46 -3.31 -5.75 -6.11
CA LYS A 46 -4.00 -6.91 -5.54
C LYS A 46 -5.41 -6.56 -5.08
N PHE A 47 -5.62 -5.38 -4.50
CA PHE A 47 -6.92 -4.95 -4.03
C PHE A 47 -7.90 -4.75 -5.18
N GLU A 48 -7.46 -4.09 -6.25
CA GLU A 48 -8.28 -3.88 -7.43
C GLU A 48 -8.64 -5.21 -8.10
N TYR A 49 -7.66 -6.09 -8.28
CA TYR A 49 -7.89 -7.40 -8.89
C TYR A 49 -8.86 -8.28 -8.10
N GLN A 50 -8.77 -8.27 -6.76
CA GLN A 50 -9.55 -9.16 -5.90
C GLN A 50 -10.91 -8.61 -5.49
N TYR A 51 -11.08 -7.29 -5.39
CA TYR A 51 -12.25 -6.69 -4.73
C TYR A 51 -12.94 -5.57 -5.51
N LYS A 52 -12.43 -5.19 -6.69
CA LYS A 52 -13.12 -4.27 -7.59
C LYS A 52 -14.01 -5.11 -8.52
N CYS A 53 -15.32 -5.07 -8.31
CA CYS A 53 -16.28 -5.68 -9.23
C CYS A 53 -16.14 -5.04 -10.62
N LYS A 54 -16.12 -5.86 -11.67
CA LYS A 54 -16.53 -5.43 -13.01
C LYS A 54 -18.05 -5.35 -13.06
#